data_AF-A0A838GR34-F1
#
_entry.id   AF-A0A838GR34-F1
#
_cell.length_a   1.000
_cell.length_b   1.000
_cell.length_c   1.000
_cell.angle_alpha   90.00
_cell.angle_beta   90.00
_cell.angle_gamma   90.00
#
_symmetry.space_group_name_H-M   'P 1'
#
loop_
_entity.id
_entity.type
_entity.pdbx_description
1 polymer ?
#
loop_
_entity_poly.entity_id
_entity_poly.type
_entity_poly.pdbx_seq_one_letter_code
_entity_poly.pdbx_strand_id
1 'polypeptide(L)'
;MTTGAALVELRMLDGPNLYFPRAAVKLTLDVGTLLDLDESDARALARQVGVRNARPGAAGSGQRQRFAARVVARLVRRIAAEAGTT
;
A
#
# COMPACT_ATOMS: atom_id res chain seq x y z
N MET A 1 -0.54 21.30 -0.44
CA MET A 1 0.46 20.51 0.32
C MET A 1 0.10 19.04 0.15
N THR A 2 0.87 18.28 -0.62
CA THR A 2 0.56 16.86 -0.86
C THR A 2 1.12 16.05 0.30
N THR A 3 0.30 15.82 1.32
CA THR A 3 0.65 14.87 2.39
C THR A 3 0.53 13.47 1.82
N GLY A 4 1.62 12.97 1.24
CA GLY A 4 1.76 11.55 0.90
C GLY A 4 1.50 10.70 2.14
N ALA A 5 0.94 9.50 1.94
CA ALA A 5 0.60 8.54 2.99
C ALA A 5 1.53 8.64 4.21
N ALA A 6 0.96 9.04 5.36
CA ALA A 6 1.74 9.15 6.58
C ALA A 6 2.01 7.75 7.12
N LEU A 7 3.29 7.44 7.38
CA LEU A 7 3.66 6.23 8.11
C LEU A 7 3.07 6.34 9.51
N VAL A 8 2.14 5.45 9.86
CA VAL A 8 1.51 5.43 11.19
C VAL A 8 2.35 4.58 12.14
N GLU A 9 2.79 3.40 11.70
CA GLU A 9 3.58 2.47 12.51
C GLU A 9 4.50 1.65 11.61
N LEU A 10 5.76 1.50 12.02
CA LEU A 10 6.69 0.52 11.47
C LEU A 10 7.37 -0.20 12.64
N ARG A 11 7.23 -1.52 12.71
CA ARG A 11 7.84 -2.33 13.76
C ARG A 11 8.48 -3.58 13.20
N MET A 12 9.68 -3.86 13.66
CA MET A 12 10.29 -5.18 13.50
C MET A 12 9.71 -6.12 14.56
N LEU A 13 9.39 -7.33 14.12
CA LEU A 13 8.94 -8.44 14.94
C LEU A 13 10.09 -9.44 14.99
N ASP A 14 10.91 -9.33 16.03
CA ASP A 14 12.01 -10.24 16.33
C ASP A 14 11.60 -11.19 17.48
N GLY A 15 12.00 -12.47 17.41
CA GLY A 15 11.72 -13.49 18.41
C GLY A 15 10.66 -14.54 18.01
N PRO A 16 10.32 -15.51 18.89
CA PRO A 16 9.34 -16.55 18.60
C PRO A 16 7.94 -15.95 18.46
N ASN A 17 7.50 -15.77 17.20
CA ASN A 17 6.14 -15.34 16.89
C ASN A 17 5.32 -16.57 16.45
N LEU A 18 4.13 -16.75 17.02
CA LEU A 18 3.22 -17.86 16.66
C LEU A 18 2.85 -17.88 15.18
N TYR A 19 2.91 -16.73 14.50
CA TYR A 19 2.46 -16.57 13.12
C TYR A 19 3.60 -16.46 12.09
N PHE A 20 4.82 -16.15 12.54
CA PHE A 20 5.95 -15.89 11.64
C PHE A 20 7.20 -16.67 12.09
N PRO A 21 7.63 -17.69 11.34
CA PRO A 21 8.81 -18.50 11.69
C PRO A 21 10.15 -17.77 11.46
N ARG A 22 10.11 -16.52 10.95
CA ARG A 22 11.25 -15.65 10.66
C ARG A 22 10.93 -14.23 11.13
N ALA A 23 11.96 -13.39 11.25
CA ALA A 23 11.78 -11.95 11.48
C ALA A 23 10.79 -11.37 10.46
N ALA A 24 9.87 -10.55 10.94
CA ALA A 24 8.80 -9.97 10.14
C ALA A 24 8.65 -8.47 10.44
N VAL A 25 8.06 -7.74 9.51
CA VAL A 25 7.78 -6.31 9.68
C VAL A 25 6.27 -6.10 9.73
N LYS A 26 5.79 -5.41 10.78
CA LYS A 26 4.43 -4.87 10.82
C LYS A 26 4.46 -3.42 10.35
N LEU A 27 3.68 -3.14 9.32
CA LEU A 27 3.53 -1.80 8.72
C LEU A 27 2.07 -1.37 8.79
N THR A 28 1.83 -0.21 9.39
CA THR A 28 0.54 0.48 9.38
C THR A 28 0.69 1.81 8.65
N LEU A 29 -0.17 2.06 7.67
CA LEU A 29 -0.15 3.26 6.83
C LEU A 29 -1.49 3.97 6.90
N ASP A 30 -1.46 5.30 6.93
CA ASP A 30 -2.62 6.10 6.60
C ASP A 30 -2.76 6.17 5.07
N VAL A 31 -3.91 5.74 4.56
CA VAL A 31 -4.23 5.73 3.14
C VAL A 31 -5.39 6.67 2.79
N GLY A 32 -5.82 7.56 3.70
CA GLY A 32 -6.95 8.46 3.48
C GLY A 32 -6.81 9.27 2.18
N THR A 33 -5.65 9.88 1.97
CA THR A 33 -5.38 10.65 0.73
C THR A 33 -5.46 9.81 -0.54
N LEU A 34 -5.15 8.51 -0.48
CA LEU A 34 -5.29 7.57 -1.60
C LEU A 34 -6.75 7.18 -1.85
N LEU A 35 -7.56 7.08 -0.79
CA LEU A 35 -8.98 6.78 -0.87
C LEU A 35 -9.78 7.95 -1.45
N ASP A 36 -9.33 9.17 -1.21
CA ASP A 36 -10.00 10.41 -1.61
C ASP A 36 -9.57 10.92 -3.00
N LEU A 37 -8.56 10.30 -3.63
CA LEU A 37 -8.14 10.68 -4.98
C LEU A 37 -9.31 10.61 -5.97
N ASP A 38 -9.41 11.64 -6.79
CA ASP A 38 -10.20 11.62 -8.01
C ASP A 38 -9.84 10.41 -8.89
N GLU A 39 -10.80 9.93 -9.68
CA GLU A 39 -10.62 8.69 -10.42
C GLU A 39 -9.49 8.78 -11.47
N SER A 40 -9.30 9.94 -12.10
CA SER A 40 -8.19 10.19 -13.03
C SER A 40 -6.83 10.02 -12.35
N ASP A 41 -6.68 10.59 -11.17
CA ASP A 41 -5.42 10.62 -10.42
C ASP A 41 -5.12 9.23 -9.84
N ALA A 42 -6.14 8.55 -9.35
CA ALA A 42 -6.03 7.17 -8.93
C ALA A 42 -5.60 6.24 -10.09
N ARG A 43 -6.17 6.43 -11.28
CA ARG A 43 -5.74 5.68 -12.48
C ARG A 43 -4.29 6.02 -12.85
N ALA A 44 -3.88 7.29 -12.73
CA ALA A 44 -2.50 7.72 -13.00
C ALA A 44 -1.51 7.09 -12.03
N LEU A 45 -1.80 7.14 -10.73
CA LEU A 45 -1.01 6.48 -9.69
C LEU A 45 -0.88 4.98 -9.94
N ALA A 46 -1.99 4.31 -10.30
CA ALA A 46 -1.96 2.90 -10.62
C ALA A 46 -0.97 2.55 -11.74
N ARG A 47 -0.92 3.38 -12.79
CA ARG A 47 0.05 3.22 -13.89
C ARG A 47 1.48 3.39 -13.40
N GLN A 48 1.75 4.42 -12.60
CA GLN A 48 3.09 4.68 -12.05
C GLN A 48 3.58 3.53 -11.15
N VAL A 49 2.69 2.93 -10.38
CA VAL A 49 2.98 1.78 -9.49
C VAL A 49 3.02 0.45 -10.26
N GLY A 50 2.54 0.42 -11.50
CA GLY A 50 2.50 -0.78 -12.34
C GLY A 50 1.34 -1.73 -12.02
N VAL A 51 0.24 -1.21 -11.45
CA VAL A 51 -1.01 -1.96 -11.29
C VAL A 51 -1.76 -1.97 -12.63
N ARG A 52 -1.79 -3.12 -13.29
CA ARG A 52 -2.45 -3.30 -14.61
C ARG A 52 -3.98 -3.31 -14.48
N ASN A 53 -4.67 -2.87 -15.53
CA ASN A 53 -6.15 -2.88 -15.63
C ASN A 53 -6.85 -2.27 -14.40
N ALA A 54 -6.28 -1.20 -13.87
CA ALA A 54 -6.77 -0.56 -12.67
C ALA A 54 -8.18 0.03 -12.88
N ARG A 55 -9.11 -0.40 -12.02
CA ARG A 55 -10.45 0.16 -11.89
C ARG A 55 -10.62 0.69 -10.46
N PRO A 56 -10.30 1.97 -10.19
CA PRO A 56 -10.29 2.49 -8.83
C PRO A 56 -11.67 2.55 -8.17
N GLY A 57 -12.75 2.71 -8.95
CA GLY A 57 -14.09 2.94 -8.41
C GLY A 57 -14.24 4.33 -7.79
N ALA A 58 -15.46 4.68 -7.38
CA ALA A 58 -15.74 5.98 -6.75
C ALA A 58 -14.99 6.15 -5.42
N ALA A 59 -14.63 7.39 -5.06
CA ALA A 59 -14.06 7.71 -3.75
C ALA A 59 -14.97 7.23 -2.60
N GLY A 60 -14.37 6.83 -1.48
CA GLY A 60 -15.09 6.25 -0.33
C GLY A 60 -15.71 4.85 -0.53
N SER A 61 -15.74 4.32 -1.76
CA SER A 61 -16.35 3.01 -2.02
C SER A 61 -15.49 1.82 -1.55
N GLY A 62 -16.11 0.67 -1.30
CA GLY A 62 -15.37 -0.57 -1.03
C GLY A 62 -14.48 -1.01 -2.21
N GLN A 63 -14.83 -0.66 -3.45
CA GLN A 63 -13.96 -0.88 -4.60
C GLN A 63 -12.68 -0.05 -4.49
N ARG A 64 -12.79 1.20 -4.04
CA ARG A 64 -11.66 2.09 -3.81
C ARG A 64 -10.73 1.60 -2.72
N GLN A 65 -11.27 1.06 -1.63
CA GLN A 65 -10.47 0.41 -0.59
C GLN A 65 -9.65 -0.78 -1.14
N ARG A 66 -10.28 -1.66 -1.94
CA ARG A 66 -9.56 -2.78 -2.59
C ARG A 66 -8.54 -2.31 -3.62
N PHE A 67 -8.82 -1.22 -4.32
CA PHE A 67 -7.87 -0.58 -5.22
C PHE A 67 -6.65 -0.07 -4.45
N ALA A 68 -6.86 0.71 -3.40
CA ALA A 68 -5.80 1.24 -2.55
C ALA A 68 -4.92 0.13 -1.96
N ALA A 69 -5.53 -0.94 -1.44
CA ALA A 69 -4.81 -2.11 -0.94
C ALA A 69 -3.89 -2.74 -2.00
N ARG A 70 -4.34 -2.86 -3.26
CA ARG A 70 -3.52 -3.39 -4.36
C ARG A 70 -2.34 -2.48 -4.71
N VAL A 71 -2.57 -1.17 -4.73
CA VAL A 71 -1.51 -0.17 -4.97
C VAL A 71 -0.46 -0.25 -3.87
N VAL A 72 -0.87 -0.20 -2.60
CA VAL A 72 0.03 -0.28 -1.44
C VAL A 72 0.79 -1.60 -1.44
N ALA A 73 0.11 -2.74 -1.64
CA ALA A 73 0.77 -4.04 -1.66
C ALA A 73 1.80 -4.16 -2.80
N ARG A 74 1.54 -3.55 -3.96
CA ARG A 74 2.49 -3.51 -5.07
C ARG A 74 3.72 -2.64 -4.73
N LEU A 75 3.50 -1.49 -4.11
CA LEU A 75 4.58 -0.61 -3.65
C LEU A 75 5.46 -1.30 -2.60
N VAL A 76 4.86 -1.88 -1.57
CA VAL A 76 5.59 -2.58 -0.49
C VAL A 76 6.41 -3.73 -1.06
N ARG A 77 5.84 -4.55 -1.96
CA ARG A 77 6.61 -5.62 -2.62
C ARG A 77 7.76 -5.09 -3.47
N ARG A 78 7.59 -3.95 -4.13
CA ARG A 78 8.67 -3.32 -4.90
C ARG A 78 9.78 -2.85 -3.98
N ILE A 79 9.45 -2.16 -2.89
CA ILE A 79 10.43 -1.71 -1.89
C ILE A 79 11.18 -2.90 -1.29
N ALA A 80 10.46 -3.96 -0.90
CA ALA A 80 11.06 -5.18 -0.39
C ALA A 80 12.07 -5.77 -1.38
N ALA A 81 11.68 -5.89 -2.66
CA ALA A 81 12.54 -6.43 -3.72
C ALA A 81 13.81 -5.58 -3.94
N GLU A 82 13.67 -4.25 -4.00
CA GLU A 82 14.82 -3.32 -4.12
C GLU A 82 15.73 -3.37 -2.89
N ALA A 83 15.19 -3.69 -1.71
CA ALA A 83 15.96 -3.89 -0.47
C ALA A 83 16.60 -5.29 -0.35
N GLY A 84 16.47 -6.16 -1.37
CA GLY A 84 17.03 -7.51 -1.34
C GLY A 84 16.21 -8.53 -0.55
N THR A 85 14.93 -8.25 -0.31
CA THR A 85 13.99 -9.13 0.41
C THR A 85 12.80 -9.49 -0.47
N THR A 86 12.24 -10.70 -0.32
CA THR A 86 11.15 -11.23 -1.17
C THR A 86 9.84 -11.36 -0.43
#